data_AF-A0A7J7L1P8-F1
#
_entry.id   AF-A0A7J7L1P8-F1
#
_cell.length_a   1.000
_cell.length_b   1.000
_cell.length_c   1.000
_cell.angle_alpha   90.00
_cell.angle_beta   90.00
_cell.angle_gamma   90.00
#
_symmetry.space_group_name_H-M   'P 1'
#
loop_
_entity.id
_entity.type
_entity.pdbx_description
1 polymer ?
#
loop_
_entity_poly.entity_id
_entity_poly.type
_entity_poly.pdbx_seq_one_letter_code
_entity_poly.pdbx_strand_id
1 'polypeptide(L)'
;SKNFEAGNKVELQSKAEGFEGSYYKVTVINRVRKHEYYVKYKTLFTKDEKGLLKEVVDASEVRPIPPKIEVSRFKLLDIVAFDNDGWWVGKITGYGMEKYAVYFGTTVKKITLRS
;
A
#
# COMPACT_ATOMS: atom_id res chain seq x y z
N SER A 1 -11.74 -1.64 17.95
CA SER A 1 -10.92 -1.95 16.76
C SER A 1 -11.86 -2.24 15.61
N LYS A 2 -11.53 -1.85 14.37
CA LYS A 2 -12.24 -2.43 13.21
C LYS A 2 -11.88 -3.91 13.14
N ASN A 3 -12.88 -4.77 12.98
CA ASN A 3 -12.69 -6.20 12.76
C ASN A 3 -12.98 -6.48 11.29
N PHE A 4 -12.03 -7.08 10.59
CA PHE A 4 -12.23 -7.55 9.22
C PHE A 4 -12.64 -9.01 9.20
N GLU A 5 -13.51 -9.35 8.26
CA GLU A 5 -14.02 -10.70 8.05
C GLU A 5 -13.33 -11.38 6.86
N ALA A 6 -13.46 -12.70 6.77
CA ALA A 6 -13.02 -13.46 5.61
C ALA A 6 -13.61 -12.88 4.31
N GLY A 7 -12.78 -12.73 3.29
CA GLY A 7 -13.13 -12.13 2.01
C GLY A 7 -13.03 -10.60 1.95
N ASN A 8 -12.89 -9.91 3.08
CA ASN A 8 -12.63 -8.46 3.06
C ASN A 8 -11.34 -8.14 2.32
N LYS A 9 -11.40 -7.11 1.46
CA LYS A 9 -10.25 -6.55 0.77
C LYS A 9 -9.75 -5.34 1.56
N VAL A 10 -8.48 -5.36 1.93
CA VAL A 10 -7.85 -4.40 2.85
C VAL A 10 -6.48 -4.01 2.32
N GLU A 11 -5.89 -2.97 2.91
CA GLU A 11 -4.48 -2.63 2.70
C GLU A 11 -3.66 -2.99 3.92
N LEU A 12 -2.48 -3.57 3.67
CA LEU A 12 -1.49 -3.92 4.67
C LEU A 12 -0.31 -2.96 4.58
N GLN A 13 0.01 -2.28 5.69
CA GLN A 13 1.20 -1.45 5.79
C GLN A 13 2.43 -2.33 5.96
N SER A 14 3.44 -2.15 5.11
CA SER A 14 4.71 -2.87 5.28
C SER A 14 5.52 -2.30 6.45
N LYS A 15 6.04 -3.20 7.28
CA LYS A 15 7.06 -2.93 8.31
C LYS A 15 8.45 -3.43 7.90
N ALA A 16 8.60 -3.98 6.70
CA ALA A 16 9.89 -4.47 6.22
C ALA A 16 10.84 -3.29 5.97
N GLU A 17 12.09 -3.45 6.38
CA GLU A 17 13.14 -2.44 6.16
C GLU A 17 13.27 -2.10 4.67
N GLY A 18 13.21 -0.80 4.36
CA GLY A 18 13.24 -0.27 2.99
C GLY A 18 11.87 -0.20 2.30
N PHE A 19 10.81 -0.68 2.94
CA PHE A 19 9.42 -0.62 2.44
C PHE A 19 8.51 0.20 3.36
N GLU A 20 9.07 0.95 4.30
CA GLU A 20 8.30 1.77 5.23
C GLU A 20 7.47 2.84 4.50
N GLY A 21 6.17 2.84 4.81
CA GLY A 21 5.20 3.74 4.18
C GLY A 21 4.55 3.20 2.90
N SER A 22 4.90 1.97 2.50
CA SER A 22 4.20 1.24 1.43
C SER A 22 2.98 0.49 1.97
N TYR A 23 1.96 0.36 1.11
CA TYR A 23 0.73 -0.36 1.37
C TYR A 23 0.44 -1.38 0.26
N TYR A 24 0.17 -2.62 0.65
CA TYR A 24 -0.15 -3.72 -0.25
C TYR A 24 -1.62 -4.12 -0.14
N LYS A 25 -2.26 -4.36 -1.28
CA LYS A 25 -3.64 -4.88 -1.29
C LYS A 25 -3.61 -6.36 -0.94
N VAL A 26 -4.39 -6.72 0.08
CA VAL A 26 -4.54 -8.10 0.53
C VAL A 26 -6.02 -8.46 0.70
N THR A 27 -6.31 -9.76 0.67
CA THR A 27 -7.62 -10.32 1.03
C THR A 27 -7.48 -11.08 2.34
N VAL A 28 -8.34 -10.79 3.31
CA VAL A 28 -8.43 -11.57 4.54
C VAL A 28 -8.96 -12.96 4.22
N ILE A 29 -8.20 -14.01 4.54
CA ILE A 29 -8.64 -15.39 4.40
C ILE A 29 -9.47 -15.77 5.63
N ASN A 30 -8.92 -15.54 6.82
CA ASN A 30 -9.60 -15.77 8.09
C ASN A 30 -8.92 -15.02 9.23
N ARG A 31 -9.60 -14.92 10.37
CA ARG A 31 -9.02 -14.46 11.62
C ARG A 31 -8.32 -15.64 12.30
N VAL A 32 -7.08 -15.43 12.74
CA VAL A 32 -6.30 -16.44 13.46
C VAL A 32 -6.45 -16.24 14.97
N ARG A 33 -6.32 -14.98 15.42
CA ARG A 33 -6.53 -14.58 16.81
C ARG A 33 -7.21 -13.22 16.89
N LYS A 34 -7.46 -12.73 18.12
CA LYS A 34 -8.07 -11.42 18.36
C LYS A 34 -7.33 -10.27 17.62
N HIS A 35 -6.02 -10.35 17.46
CA HIS A 35 -5.23 -9.30 16.80
C HIS A 35 -4.42 -9.81 15.60
N GLU A 36 -4.78 -10.96 15.03
CA GLU A 36 -4.03 -11.56 13.92
C GLU A 36 -4.96 -12.03 12.80
N TYR A 37 -4.58 -11.73 11.56
CA TYR A 37 -5.26 -12.14 10.35
C TYR A 37 -4.35 -13.01 9.48
N TYR A 38 -4.91 -14.05 8.87
CA TYR A 38 -4.25 -14.73 7.76
C TYR A 38 -4.71 -14.09 6.46
N VAL A 39 -3.79 -13.55 5.69
CA VAL A 39 -4.08 -12.74 4.50
C VAL A 39 -3.41 -13.30 3.26
N LYS A 40 -3.95 -12.96 2.09
CA LYS A 40 -3.36 -13.25 0.78
C LYS A 40 -3.08 -11.95 0.05
N TYR A 41 -1.86 -11.77 -0.42
CA TYR A 41 -1.48 -10.64 -1.25
C TYR A 41 -2.15 -10.70 -2.61
N LYS A 42 -2.46 -9.54 -3.18
CA LYS A 42 -3.04 -9.43 -4.52
C LYS A 42 -1.97 -9.48 -5.62
N THR A 43 -0.80 -8.91 -5.36
CA THR A 43 0.26 -8.70 -6.37
C THR A 43 1.60 -9.34 -6.01
N LEU A 44 1.84 -9.61 -4.72
CA LEU A 44 3.11 -10.16 -4.27
C LEU A 44 3.11 -11.70 -4.35
N PHE A 45 4.13 -12.26 -4.99
CA PHE A 45 4.33 -13.70 -5.16
C PHE A 45 5.32 -14.27 -4.14
N THR A 46 5.25 -15.59 -3.93
CA THR A 46 6.28 -16.36 -3.22
C THR A 46 7.61 -16.31 -3.98
N LYS A 47 8.73 -16.57 -3.29
CA LYS A 47 10.07 -16.55 -3.91
C LYS A 47 10.24 -17.53 -5.07
N ASP A 48 9.50 -18.64 -5.04
CA ASP A 48 9.48 -19.63 -6.11
C ASP A 48 8.44 -19.32 -7.20
N GLU A 49 7.75 -18.18 -7.11
CA GLU A 49 6.73 -17.67 -8.03
C GLU A 49 5.54 -18.63 -8.27
N LYS A 50 5.40 -19.68 -7.46
CA LYS A 50 4.32 -20.67 -7.62
C LYS A 50 2.95 -20.18 -7.16
N GLY A 51 2.89 -19.04 -6.50
CA GLY A 51 1.61 -18.44 -6.12
C GLY A 51 1.75 -17.14 -5.37
N LEU A 52 0.59 -16.54 -5.08
CA LEU A 52 0.51 -15.32 -4.28
C LEU A 52 0.93 -15.60 -2.84
N LEU A 53 1.71 -14.67 -2.29
CA LEU A 53 2.16 -14.69 -0.91
C LEU A 53 0.95 -14.71 0.03
N LYS A 54 1.05 -15.50 1.09
CA LYS A 54 0.12 -15.52 2.21
C LYS A 54 0.91 -15.51 3.49
N GLU A 55 0.44 -14.78 4.49
CA GLU A 55 1.10 -14.72 5.78
C GLU A 55 0.12 -14.33 6.90
N VAL A 56 0.58 -14.46 8.14
CA VAL A 56 -0.15 -13.98 9.31
C VAL A 56 0.36 -12.59 9.66
N VAL A 57 -0.56 -11.63 9.82
CA VAL A 57 -0.25 -10.21 10.07
C VAL A 57 -0.98 -9.70 11.29
N ASP A 58 -0.42 -8.69 11.94
CA ASP A 58 -1.05 -8.03 13.09
C ASP A 58 -2.17 -7.08 12.63
N ALA A 59 -3.24 -7.00 13.40
CA ALA A 59 -4.39 -6.14 13.11
C ALA A 59 -4.05 -4.65 13.04
N SER A 60 -2.95 -4.20 13.68
CA SER A 60 -2.44 -2.83 13.60
C SER A 60 -1.87 -2.47 12.22
N GLU A 61 -1.48 -3.46 11.42
CA GLU A 61 -0.94 -3.25 10.07
C GLU A 61 -2.02 -3.16 9.01
N VAL A 62 -3.26 -3.52 9.36
CA VAL A 62 -4.37 -3.64 8.43
C VAL A 62 -5.27 -2.41 8.51
N ARG A 63 -5.54 -1.80 7.35
CA ARG A 63 -6.52 -0.70 7.21
C ARG A 63 -7.54 -0.99 6.11
N PRO A 64 -8.73 -0.36 6.15
CA PRO A 64 -9.66 -0.41 5.02
C PRO A 64 -9.01 0.15 3.77
N ILE A 65 -9.42 -0.34 2.60
CA ILE A 65 -9.05 0.30 1.34
C ILE A 65 -9.58 1.75 1.37
N PRO A 66 -8.74 2.76 1.12
CA PRO A 66 -9.19 4.15 1.07
C PRO A 66 -10.27 4.31 0.00
N PRO A 67 -11.27 5.18 0.21
CA PRO A 67 -12.29 5.44 -0.79
C PRO A 67 -11.62 5.88 -2.10
N LYS A 68 -12.17 5.43 -3.24
CA LYS A 68 -11.73 5.95 -4.53
C LYS A 68 -12.13 7.43 -4.59
N ILE A 69 -11.14 8.30 -4.62
CA ILE A 69 -11.35 9.73 -4.85
C ILE A 69 -10.97 9.97 -6.30
N GLU A 70 -11.94 10.37 -7.12
CA GLU A 70 -11.64 10.87 -8.46
C GLU A 70 -11.02 12.26 -8.32
N VAL A 71 -9.69 12.29 -8.38
CA VAL A 71 -8.92 13.52 -8.42
C VAL A 71 -8.67 13.88 -9.88
N SER A 72 -9.22 15.01 -10.31
CA SER A 72 -8.96 15.52 -11.67
C SER A 72 -7.52 16.00 -11.85
N ARG A 73 -6.88 16.47 -10.76
CA ARG A 73 -5.49 16.94 -10.68
C ARG A 73 -4.99 16.80 -9.25
N PHE A 74 -3.75 16.34 -9.04
CA PHE A 74 -3.14 16.42 -7.72
C PHE A 74 -2.60 17.83 -7.47
N LYS A 75 -2.75 18.32 -6.24
CA LYS A 75 -2.21 19.61 -5.80
C LYS A 75 -0.79 19.44 -5.26
N LEU A 76 -0.02 20.53 -5.26
CA LEU A 76 1.27 20.56 -4.57
C LEU A 76 1.05 20.14 -3.10
N LEU A 77 1.92 19.29 -2.55
CA LEU A 77 1.83 18.70 -1.22
C LEU A 77 0.80 17.56 -1.05
N ASP A 78 0.05 17.15 -2.08
CA ASP A 78 -0.75 15.91 -2.02
C ASP A 78 0.18 14.70 -1.75
N ILE A 79 -0.36 13.72 -1.03
CA ILE A 79 0.40 12.62 -0.44
C ILE A 79 -0.03 11.29 -1.07
N VAL A 80 0.42 10.98 -2.29
CA VAL A 80 0.10 9.71 -2.96
C VAL A 80 1.06 9.43 -4.12
N ALA A 81 1.61 8.21 -4.17
CA ALA A 81 2.36 7.66 -5.29
C ALA A 81 2.10 6.16 -5.40
N PHE A 82 2.06 5.60 -6.62
CA PHE A 82 2.04 4.15 -6.84
C PHE A 82 3.37 3.74 -7.48
N ASP A 83 4.15 2.91 -6.78
CA ASP A 83 5.46 2.40 -7.20
C ASP A 83 5.69 1.01 -6.56
N ASN A 84 6.50 0.13 -7.16
CA ASN A 84 6.76 -1.23 -6.67
C ASN A 84 5.50 -2.01 -6.22
N ASP A 85 4.44 -1.95 -7.04
CA ASP A 85 3.15 -2.61 -6.80
C ASP A 85 2.41 -2.21 -5.52
N GLY A 86 2.79 -1.09 -4.90
CA GLY A 86 2.20 -0.56 -3.67
C GLY A 86 1.88 0.93 -3.74
N TRP A 87 1.01 1.38 -2.83
CA TRP A 87 0.79 2.82 -2.61
C TRP A 87 1.77 3.34 -1.57
N TRP A 88 2.40 4.47 -1.86
CA TRP A 88 3.40 5.11 -1.02
C TRP A 88 2.94 6.50 -0.59
N VAL A 89 3.30 6.86 0.64
CA VAL A 89 3.16 8.20 1.19
C VAL A 89 4.29 9.06 0.62
N GLY A 90 4.04 9.75 -0.50
CA GLY A 90 5.02 10.62 -1.16
C GLY A 90 4.47 12.03 -1.34
N LYS A 91 5.27 13.05 -1.04
CA LYS A 91 4.89 14.47 -1.15
C LYS A 91 5.12 14.96 -2.57
N ILE A 92 4.08 15.48 -3.23
CA ILE A 92 4.25 16.16 -4.52
C ILE A 92 5.02 17.46 -4.30
N THR A 93 6.18 17.57 -4.95
CA THR A 93 7.12 18.71 -4.84
C THR A 93 7.24 19.52 -6.12
N GLY A 94 6.59 19.08 -7.21
CA GLY A 94 6.53 19.81 -8.47
C GLY A 94 5.65 19.10 -9.49
N TYR A 95 5.26 19.84 -10.53
CA TYR A 95 4.42 19.35 -11.62
C TYR A 95 4.99 19.80 -12.98
N GLY A 96 4.88 18.93 -13.97
CA GLY A 96 5.06 19.22 -15.40
C GLY A 96 3.77 18.88 -16.18
N MET A 97 3.79 18.94 -17.51
CA MET A 97 2.58 18.75 -18.34
C MET A 97 1.84 17.42 -18.10
N GLU A 98 2.57 16.31 -17.90
CA GLU A 98 1.99 14.96 -17.67
C GLU A 98 2.70 14.19 -16.54
N LYS A 99 3.44 14.89 -15.68
CA LYS A 99 4.35 14.26 -14.71
C LYS A 99 4.31 14.96 -13.36
N TYR A 100 4.35 14.17 -12.30
CA TYR A 100 4.51 14.66 -10.93
C TYR A 100 5.88 14.27 -10.38
N ALA A 101 6.54 15.23 -9.74
CA ALA A 101 7.75 14.97 -8.96
C ALA A 101 7.36 14.66 -7.51
N VAL A 102 7.70 13.48 -7.02
CA VAL A 102 7.33 12.99 -5.69
C VAL A 102 8.57 12.79 -4.83
N TYR A 103 8.52 13.28 -3.59
CA TYR A 103 9.53 13.08 -2.57
C TYR A 103 9.02 12.10 -1.51
N PHE A 104 9.78 11.05 -1.24
CA PHE A 104 9.50 10.13 -0.13
C PHE A 104 10.34 10.55 1.07
N GLY A 105 9.71 10.82 2.20
CA GLY A 105 10.45 11.21 3.42
C GLY A 105 11.23 10.07 4.07
N THR A 106 10.93 8.82 3.72
CA THR A 106 11.48 7.60 4.34
C THR A 106 12.69 7.03 3.59
N THR A 107 12.86 7.40 2.32
CA THR A 107 14.01 7.02 1.48
C THR A 107 14.39 8.27 0.72
N VAL A 108 15.66 8.69 0.72
CA VAL A 108 16.14 9.95 0.10
C VAL A 108 16.05 9.92 -1.46
N LYS A 109 14.99 9.32 -2.01
CA LYS A 109 14.78 8.98 -3.41
C LYS A 109 13.68 9.87 -3.98
N LYS A 110 13.97 10.50 -5.12
CA LYS A 110 13.03 11.26 -5.93
C LYS A 110 12.65 10.39 -7.13
N ILE A 111 11.35 10.18 -7.36
CA ILE A 111 10.87 9.50 -8.58
C ILE A 111 9.94 10.43 -9.37
N THR A 112 9.79 10.13 -10.66
CA THR A 112 8.86 10.83 -11.55
C THR A 112 7.75 9.87 -11.94
N LEU A 113 6.50 10.20 -11.61
CA LEU A 113 5.33 9.40 -11.99
C LEU A 113 4.60 10.08 -13.15
N ARG A 114 4.07 9.27 -14.09
CA ARG A 114 3.16 9.76 -15.13
C ARG A 114 1.77 9.96 -14.52
N SER A 115 1.07 11.01 -14.95
CA SER A 115 -0.33 11.30 -14.60
C SER A 115 -1.27 10.20 -15.04
#